data_AF-K6TX08-F1
#
_entry.id   AF-K6TX08-F1
#
_cell.length_a   1.000
_cell.length_b   1.000
_cell.length_c   1.000
_cell.angle_alpha   90.00
_cell.angle_beta   90.00
_cell.angle_gamma   90.00
#
_symmetry.space_group_name_H-M   'P 1'
#
loop_
_entity.id
_entity.type
_entity.pdbx_description
1 polymer ?
#
loop_
_entity_poly.entity_id
_entity_poly.type
_entity_poly.pdbx_seq_one_letter_code
_entity_poly.pdbx_strand_id
1 'polypeptide(L)'
;MSYFEDLTNYSYFFYENSKNVGWLDKTYTYAKGRVSKEFIDNLWEYMQGNLEKTRGYHNCNLCSVFNKEVFTTTHKGNSVKLGSGEIRVLSENGKISYSAPNLIYHYIVNHEYKPPDEFVQAVLKGPKPGSSQYEKFLSSFREDTLEGKYIKNIHIVQRGGEDDYVEAAREFHTAILQNDLKRVSELINTCEEKITMIIELSKWLYIAASEGKLEAVKYLISSGVKMDVSIPANNPLFGAICRGHVDVVKLLIESGIDTNVKYSNEFMRKMDALALAEQRGQVEIVSLLEERRFEKKIKFFGEDFVVDF
;
A
#
# COMPACT_ATOMS: atom_id res chain seq x y z
N MET A 1 -12.88 4.02 11.29
CA MET A 1 -13.11 5.48 11.16
C MET A 1 -11.93 6.08 10.42
N SER A 2 -12.19 6.63 9.24
CA SER A 2 -11.22 7.22 8.32
C SER A 2 -11.56 8.70 8.09
N TYR A 3 -11.80 9.44 9.17
CA TYR A 3 -12.01 10.88 9.13
C TYR A 3 -10.66 11.59 9.22
N PHE A 4 -10.47 12.60 8.37
CA PHE A 4 -9.37 13.56 8.50
C PHE A 4 -9.95 14.95 8.22
N GLU A 5 -9.66 15.92 9.09
CA GLU A 5 -10.07 17.29 8.86
C GLU A 5 -9.39 17.83 7.59
N ASP A 6 -10.14 18.55 6.76
CA ASP A 6 -9.63 19.08 5.51
C ASP A 6 -8.40 19.96 5.72
N LEU A 7 -7.44 19.90 4.80
CA LEU A 7 -6.18 20.64 4.80
C LEU A 7 -5.21 20.31 5.95
N THR A 8 -5.50 19.29 6.75
CA THR A 8 -4.49 18.69 7.62
C THR A 8 -3.43 17.97 6.79
N ASN A 9 -2.22 17.84 7.36
CA ASN A 9 -1.15 17.12 6.70
C ASN A 9 -1.52 15.64 6.59
N TYR A 10 -1.30 15.11 5.40
CA TYR A 10 -1.60 13.74 5.05
C TYR A 10 -0.38 13.15 4.36
N SER A 11 0.18 12.14 5.01
CA SER A 11 1.27 11.34 4.47
C SER A 11 0.79 9.90 4.33
N TYR A 12 0.90 9.34 3.13
CA TYR A 12 0.50 7.96 2.86
C TYR A 12 1.44 7.32 1.85
N PHE A 13 2.09 6.23 2.26
CA PHE A 13 3.08 5.52 1.45
C PHE A 13 4.25 6.45 1.08
N PHE A 14 4.64 6.57 -0.19
CA PHE A 14 5.71 7.47 -0.65
C PHE A 14 5.32 8.95 -0.69
N TYR A 15 4.04 9.24 -0.53
CA TYR A 15 3.53 10.60 -0.70
C TYR A 15 3.55 11.31 0.64
N GLU A 16 4.52 12.20 0.81
CA GLU A 16 4.67 13.02 2.00
C GLU A 16 4.14 14.44 1.79
N ASN A 17 3.68 15.04 2.90
CA ASN A 17 3.31 16.46 2.97
C ASN A 17 2.17 16.86 2.03
N SER A 18 1.26 15.94 1.73
CA SER A 18 0.03 16.27 1.03
C SER A 18 -0.99 16.88 1.98
N LYS A 19 -1.93 17.63 1.44
CA LYS A 19 -3.08 18.16 2.19
C LYS A 19 -4.27 17.23 1.98
N ASN A 20 -4.77 16.62 3.05
CA ASN A 20 -5.98 15.80 2.96
C ASN A 20 -7.17 16.65 2.51
N VAL A 21 -8.04 16.10 1.67
CA VAL A 21 -9.37 16.64 1.39
C VAL A 21 -10.40 15.51 1.29
N GLY A 22 -11.53 15.65 1.97
CA GLY A 22 -12.72 14.84 1.73
C GLY A 22 -12.73 13.47 2.40
N TRP A 23 -11.96 13.24 3.46
CA TRP A 23 -12.12 12.07 4.33
C TRP A 23 -13.18 12.34 5.41
N LEU A 24 -14.46 12.14 5.05
CA LEU A 24 -15.61 12.48 5.89
C LEU A 24 -16.11 11.31 6.75
N ASP A 25 -16.73 11.63 7.90
CA ASP A 25 -17.50 10.69 8.71
C ASP A 25 -18.74 11.38 9.29
N LYS A 26 -19.80 10.61 9.55
CA LYS A 26 -21.11 11.12 10.01
C LYS A 26 -21.05 11.78 11.39
N THR A 27 -20.01 11.52 12.18
CA THR A 27 -19.84 12.10 13.51
C THR A 27 -19.25 13.51 13.49
N TYR A 28 -18.74 13.98 12.34
CA TYR A 28 -18.11 15.28 12.19
C TYR A 28 -18.89 16.16 11.21
N THR A 29 -18.87 17.48 11.45
CA THR A 29 -19.41 18.46 10.51
C THR A 29 -18.45 18.69 9.36
N TYR A 30 -18.99 19.05 8.20
CA TYR A 30 -18.22 19.43 7.02
C TYR A 30 -18.90 20.58 6.31
N ALA A 31 -18.12 21.35 5.55
CA ALA A 31 -18.65 22.48 4.78
C ALA A 31 -19.61 21.98 3.70
N LYS A 32 -20.75 22.66 3.54
CA LYS A 32 -21.74 22.38 2.50
C LYS A 32 -21.86 23.53 1.51
N GLY A 33 -22.12 23.20 0.25
CA GLY A 33 -22.27 24.21 -0.79
C GLY A 33 -22.15 23.67 -2.20
N ARG A 34 -22.48 24.53 -3.17
CA ARG A 34 -22.40 24.20 -4.60
C ARG A 34 -20.99 24.44 -5.13
N VAL A 35 -20.56 23.57 -6.04
CA VAL A 35 -19.35 23.72 -6.84
C VAL A 35 -19.72 23.86 -8.33
N SER A 36 -18.82 24.40 -9.14
CA SER A 36 -19.08 24.58 -10.57
C SER A 36 -19.08 23.24 -11.32
N LYS A 37 -19.83 23.18 -12.43
CA LYS A 37 -19.81 22.02 -13.35
C LYS A 37 -18.40 21.77 -13.90
N GLU A 38 -17.68 22.84 -14.20
CA GLU A 38 -16.28 22.79 -14.65
C GLU A 38 -15.38 22.10 -13.62
N PHE A 39 -15.55 22.39 -12.33
CA PHE A 39 -14.80 21.73 -11.28
C PHE A 39 -15.11 20.23 -11.23
N ILE A 40 -16.39 19.82 -11.33
CA ILE A 40 -16.79 18.41 -11.35
C ILE A 40 -16.18 17.68 -12.56
N ASP A 41 -16.22 18.32 -13.73
CA ASP A 41 -15.66 17.79 -14.97
C ASP A 41 -14.14 17.60 -14.86
N ASN A 42 -13.44 18.57 -14.27
CA ASN A 42 -12.00 18.50 -14.04
C ASN A 42 -11.62 17.47 -12.98
N LEU A 43 -12.40 17.39 -11.89
CA LEU A 43 -12.22 16.40 -10.83
C LEU A 43 -12.32 14.97 -11.39
N TRP A 44 -13.22 14.78 -12.36
CA TRP A 44 -13.42 13.50 -13.03
C TRP A 44 -12.17 13.00 -13.79
N GLU A 45 -11.35 13.89 -14.35
CA GLU A 45 -10.10 13.52 -15.01
C GLU A 45 -9.12 12.85 -14.04
N TYR A 46 -9.04 13.36 -12.79
CA TYR A 46 -8.20 12.77 -11.74
C TYR A 46 -8.68 11.39 -11.31
N MET A 47 -9.98 11.10 -11.40
CA MET A 47 -10.53 9.79 -11.04
C MET A 47 -10.39 8.73 -12.14
N GLN A 48 -10.14 9.16 -13.38
CA GLN A 48 -9.84 8.26 -14.50
C GLN A 48 -8.38 7.81 -14.53
N GLY A 49 -7.49 8.52 -13.82
CA GLY A 49 -6.10 8.13 -13.66
C GLY A 49 -5.96 6.80 -12.93
N ASN A 50 -4.94 6.02 -13.25
CA ASN A 50 -4.70 4.70 -12.65
C ASN A 50 -4.13 4.75 -11.21
N LEU A 51 -4.16 5.90 -10.53
CA LEU A 51 -3.47 6.05 -9.25
C LEU A 51 -4.06 5.16 -8.16
N GLU A 52 -3.21 4.24 -7.72
CA GLU A 52 -3.22 3.40 -6.52
C GLU A 52 -4.61 3.06 -5.97
N LYS A 53 -5.08 1.88 -6.38
CA LYS A 53 -6.21 1.22 -5.73
C LYS A 53 -5.76 0.73 -4.35
N THR A 54 -6.09 1.45 -3.28
CA THR A 54 -5.55 1.23 -1.93
C THR A 54 -6.10 -0.03 -1.24
N ARG A 55 -5.54 -0.36 -0.06
CA ARG A 55 -5.68 -1.59 0.76
C ARG A 55 -7.10 -2.02 1.18
N GLY A 56 -8.15 -1.40 0.69
CA GLY A 56 -9.51 -1.71 1.12
C GLY A 56 -10.55 -0.84 0.44
N TYR A 57 -11.80 -1.19 0.68
CA TYR A 57 -12.93 -0.50 0.10
C TYR A 57 -13.53 0.46 1.12
N HIS A 58 -13.40 1.76 0.88
CA HIS A 58 -13.96 2.81 1.73
C HIS A 58 -15.42 3.04 1.35
N ASN A 59 -16.30 2.78 2.31
CA ASN A 59 -17.74 3.03 2.17
C ASN A 59 -18.10 4.45 2.60
N CYS A 60 -19.15 5.00 2.01
CA CYS A 60 -19.73 6.24 2.48
C CYS A 60 -20.50 6.01 3.79
N ASN A 61 -20.00 6.56 4.90
CA ASN A 61 -20.66 6.47 6.21
C ASN A 61 -21.79 7.51 6.39
N LEU A 62 -22.01 8.40 5.41
CA LEU A 62 -23.04 9.44 5.42
C LEU A 62 -24.38 8.96 4.85
N CYS A 63 -24.35 7.91 4.02
CA CYS A 63 -25.57 7.30 3.46
C CYS A 63 -26.32 6.51 4.54
N SER A 64 -27.65 6.70 4.60
CA SER A 64 -28.53 6.00 5.54
C SER A 64 -28.76 4.52 5.20
N VAL A 65 -28.55 4.14 3.93
CA VAL A 65 -28.68 2.76 3.46
C VAL A 65 -27.31 2.29 2.99
N PHE A 66 -26.83 1.18 3.56
CA PHE A 66 -25.66 0.46 3.04
C PHE A 66 -26.04 -0.14 1.69
N ASN A 67 -25.87 0.64 0.62
CA ASN A 67 -26.22 0.19 -0.71
C ASN A 67 -24.97 -0.35 -1.41
N LYS A 68 -24.90 -1.68 -1.58
CA LYS A 68 -23.82 -2.37 -2.32
C LYS A 68 -23.69 -1.87 -3.77
N GLU A 69 -24.68 -1.14 -4.29
CA GLU A 69 -24.78 -0.71 -5.68
C GLU A 69 -24.21 0.69 -5.97
N VAL A 70 -23.90 1.52 -4.96
CA VAL A 70 -23.46 2.92 -5.16
C VAL A 70 -22.00 3.06 -5.64
N PHE A 71 -21.36 1.95 -5.96
CA PHE A 71 -19.91 1.89 -6.05
C PHE A 71 -19.35 2.12 -7.43
N THR A 72 -20.18 2.14 -8.48
CA THR A 72 -19.77 2.53 -9.82
C THR A 72 -20.54 3.78 -10.20
N THR A 73 -19.84 4.90 -10.34
CA THR A 73 -20.43 6.12 -10.89
C THR A 73 -20.04 6.25 -12.35
N THR A 74 -20.92 6.84 -13.15
CA THR A 74 -20.67 7.09 -14.58
C THR A 74 -20.77 8.58 -14.84
N HIS A 75 -19.75 9.15 -15.48
CA HIS A 75 -19.74 10.54 -15.91
C HIS A 75 -19.05 10.61 -17.27
N LYS A 76 -19.65 11.37 -18.19
CA LYS A 76 -19.21 11.47 -19.59
C LYS A 76 -19.02 10.11 -20.31
N GLY A 77 -19.82 9.11 -19.94
CA GLY A 77 -19.81 7.78 -20.57
C GLY A 77 -18.75 6.81 -20.04
N ASN A 78 -17.88 7.24 -19.12
CA ASN A 78 -16.91 6.38 -18.46
C ASN A 78 -17.39 6.04 -17.05
N SER A 79 -17.11 4.81 -16.60
CA SER A 79 -17.51 4.33 -15.28
C SER A 79 -16.30 4.09 -14.39
N VAL A 80 -16.33 4.63 -13.16
CA VAL A 80 -15.25 4.48 -12.17
C VAL A 80 -15.82 3.86 -10.90
N LYS A 81 -15.07 2.93 -10.31
CA LYS A 81 -15.38 2.38 -8.99
C LYS A 81 -14.93 3.35 -7.90
N LEU A 82 -15.87 3.93 -7.16
CA LEU A 82 -15.57 4.83 -6.03
C LEU A 82 -15.09 4.05 -4.81
N GLY A 83 -14.53 4.70 -3.80
CA GLY A 83 -14.13 4.07 -2.53
C GLY A 83 -12.91 3.14 -2.60
N SER A 84 -12.37 2.86 -3.79
CA SER A 84 -11.26 1.92 -3.97
C SER A 84 -9.92 2.58 -4.26
N GLY A 85 -9.80 3.90 -4.18
CA GLY A 85 -8.56 4.58 -4.51
C GLY A 85 -8.55 6.03 -4.06
N GLU A 86 -7.41 6.67 -4.28
CA GLU A 86 -7.18 8.07 -3.96
C GLU A 86 -6.75 8.83 -5.20
N ILE A 87 -7.19 10.09 -5.28
CA ILE A 87 -6.71 11.02 -6.29
C ILE A 87 -5.60 11.89 -5.70
N ARG A 88 -4.73 12.36 -6.60
CA ARG A 88 -3.68 13.34 -6.29
C ARG A 88 -3.91 14.58 -7.14
N VAL A 89 -3.98 15.72 -6.49
CA VAL A 89 -4.17 17.02 -7.16
C VAL A 89 -3.00 17.92 -6.77
N LEU A 90 -2.47 18.67 -7.73
CA LEU A 90 -1.39 19.62 -7.48
C LEU A 90 -1.94 21.04 -7.55
N SER A 91 -1.41 21.94 -6.72
CA SER A 91 -1.60 23.36 -6.91
C SER A 91 -1.10 23.80 -8.30
N GLU A 92 -1.57 24.95 -8.77
CA GLU A 92 -1.18 25.53 -10.09
C GLU A 92 0.34 25.59 -10.30
N ASN A 93 1.09 25.93 -9.25
CA ASN A 93 2.56 25.98 -9.27
C ASN A 93 3.25 24.63 -8.97
N GLY A 94 2.49 23.57 -8.72
CA GLY A 94 2.99 22.23 -8.39
C GLY A 94 3.66 22.09 -7.01
N LYS A 95 3.63 23.12 -6.15
CA LYS A 95 4.32 23.12 -4.85
C LYS A 95 3.54 22.44 -3.73
N ILE A 96 2.21 22.44 -3.81
CA ILE A 96 1.34 21.81 -2.82
C ILE A 96 0.66 20.64 -3.52
N SER A 97 0.66 19.48 -2.87
CA SER A 97 -0.15 18.35 -3.30
C SER A 97 -1.33 18.19 -2.36
N TYR A 98 -2.44 17.70 -2.90
CA TYR A 98 -3.64 17.33 -2.18
C TYR A 98 -3.95 15.85 -2.42
N SER A 99 -4.45 15.22 -1.37
CA SER A 99 -4.82 13.80 -1.35
C SER A 99 -6.27 13.68 -0.96
N ALA A 100 -7.08 13.04 -1.81
CA ALA A 100 -8.49 12.83 -1.54
C ALA A 100 -8.90 11.41 -1.90
N PRO A 101 -9.83 10.77 -1.15
CA PRO A 101 -10.44 9.54 -1.63
C PRO A 101 -11.18 9.83 -2.94
N ASN A 102 -11.17 8.91 -3.90
CA ASN A 102 -11.98 9.08 -5.10
C ASN A 102 -13.50 9.15 -4.78
N LEU A 103 -13.89 8.70 -3.58
CA LEU A 103 -15.23 8.88 -3.01
C LEU A 103 -15.63 10.36 -2.82
N ILE A 104 -14.68 11.29 -2.87
CA ILE A 104 -14.94 12.74 -2.82
C ILE A 104 -15.98 13.18 -3.85
N TYR A 105 -16.01 12.57 -5.03
CA TYR A 105 -17.03 12.86 -6.05
C TYR A 105 -18.45 12.58 -5.52
N HIS A 106 -18.63 11.42 -4.88
CA HIS A 106 -19.92 11.06 -4.27
C HIS A 106 -20.26 12.01 -3.12
N TYR A 107 -19.29 12.41 -2.30
CA TYR A 107 -19.52 13.37 -1.22
C TYR A 107 -20.01 14.72 -1.75
N ILE A 108 -19.41 15.21 -2.84
CA ILE A 108 -19.82 16.47 -3.46
C ILE A 108 -21.23 16.35 -4.07
N VAL A 109 -21.47 15.30 -4.87
CA VAL A 109 -22.70 15.16 -5.66
C VAL A 109 -23.90 14.76 -4.80
N ASN A 110 -23.70 13.88 -3.81
CA ASN A 110 -24.79 13.28 -3.04
C ASN A 110 -24.91 13.80 -1.60
N HIS A 111 -23.85 14.39 -1.05
CA HIS A 111 -23.85 14.89 0.33
C HIS A 111 -23.61 16.40 0.43
N GLU A 112 -23.60 17.10 -0.71
CA GLU A 112 -23.38 18.56 -0.81
C GLU A 112 -22.08 19.02 -0.15
N TYR A 113 -21.10 18.12 -0.01
CA TYR A 113 -19.80 18.47 0.53
C TYR A 113 -19.14 19.53 -0.36
N LYS A 114 -18.75 20.65 0.25
CA LYS A 114 -17.98 21.72 -0.38
C LYS A 114 -16.50 21.54 0.00
N PRO A 115 -15.63 21.12 -0.93
CA PRO A 115 -14.19 21.07 -0.66
C PRO A 115 -13.62 22.46 -0.38
N PRO A 116 -12.45 22.55 0.29
CA PRO A 116 -11.75 23.82 0.50
C PRO A 116 -11.46 24.54 -0.82
N ASP A 117 -11.53 25.87 -0.80
CA ASP A 117 -11.42 26.68 -2.01
C ASP A 117 -10.04 26.50 -2.69
N GLU A 118 -8.97 26.25 -1.92
CA GLU A 118 -7.64 25.97 -2.45
C GLU A 118 -7.58 24.65 -3.22
N PHE A 119 -8.28 23.61 -2.74
CA PHE A 119 -8.41 22.36 -3.48
C PHE A 119 -9.23 22.55 -4.75
N VAL A 120 -10.31 23.35 -4.69
CA VAL A 120 -11.12 23.70 -5.87
C VAL A 120 -10.26 24.40 -6.92
N GLN A 121 -9.44 25.38 -6.52
CA GLN A 121 -8.51 26.05 -7.44
C GLN A 121 -7.45 25.10 -8.00
N ALA A 122 -6.92 24.19 -7.17
CA ALA A 122 -5.95 23.19 -7.61
C ALA A 122 -6.54 22.24 -8.66
N VAL A 123 -7.79 21.77 -8.49
CA VAL A 123 -8.46 20.95 -9.51
C VAL A 123 -8.72 21.75 -10.79
N LEU A 124 -9.06 23.04 -10.68
CA LEU A 124 -9.35 23.87 -11.85
C LEU A 124 -8.10 24.23 -12.65
N LYS A 125 -7.02 24.65 -11.99
CA LYS A 125 -5.84 25.27 -12.61
C LYS A 125 -4.56 24.44 -12.51
N GLY A 126 -4.57 23.42 -11.66
CA GLY A 126 -3.42 22.55 -11.43
C GLY A 126 -3.06 21.69 -12.64
N PRO A 127 -1.83 21.16 -12.66
CA PRO A 127 -1.42 20.13 -13.63
C PRO A 127 -2.40 18.95 -13.65
N LYS A 128 -2.79 18.55 -14.85
CA LYS A 128 -3.72 17.43 -15.09
C LYS A 128 -2.98 16.09 -15.19
N PRO A 129 -3.63 14.97 -14.89
CA PRO A 129 -3.10 13.64 -15.18
C PRO A 129 -2.66 13.53 -16.64
N GLY A 130 -1.50 12.92 -16.91
CA GLY A 130 -0.91 12.83 -18.25
C GLY A 130 -0.12 14.07 -18.69
N SER A 131 -0.15 15.18 -17.95
CA SER A 131 0.73 16.33 -18.24
C SER A 131 2.16 16.08 -17.75
N SER A 132 3.17 16.63 -18.45
CA SER A 132 4.58 16.40 -18.11
C SER A 132 4.92 16.77 -16.65
N GLN A 133 4.33 17.84 -16.13
CA GLN A 133 4.55 18.27 -14.75
C GLN A 133 3.93 17.31 -13.74
N TYR A 134 2.72 16.81 -14.02
CA TYR A 134 2.05 15.83 -13.17
C TYR A 134 2.79 14.48 -13.18
N GLU A 135 3.23 14.01 -14.35
CA GLU A 135 4.01 12.78 -14.46
C GLU A 135 5.37 12.87 -13.77
N LYS A 136 6.04 14.04 -13.83
CA LYS A 136 7.27 14.30 -13.07
C LYS A 136 7.05 14.24 -11.56
N PHE A 137 5.93 14.79 -11.09
CA PHE A 137 5.55 14.67 -9.69
C PHE A 137 5.34 13.20 -9.30
N LEU A 138 4.64 12.41 -10.12
CA LEU A 138 4.49 10.98 -9.83
C LEU A 138 5.83 10.23 -9.87
N SER A 139 6.73 10.57 -10.79
CA SER A 139 8.03 9.91 -10.92
C SER A 139 9.02 10.29 -9.83
N SER A 140 8.93 11.49 -9.24
CA SER A 140 9.81 11.86 -8.11
C SER A 140 9.63 10.93 -6.90
N PHE A 141 8.45 10.32 -6.75
CA PHE A 141 8.23 9.29 -5.74
C PHE A 141 8.70 7.90 -6.17
N ARG A 142 8.95 7.67 -7.47
CA ARG A 142 9.44 6.39 -8.02
C ARG A 142 10.97 6.30 -7.98
N GLU A 143 11.72 7.39 -8.14
CA GLU A 143 13.19 7.37 -8.05
C GLU A 143 13.68 7.06 -6.62
N ASP A 144 13.01 7.58 -5.59
CA ASP A 144 13.33 7.25 -4.19
C ASP A 144 13.05 5.76 -3.84
N THR A 145 12.26 5.06 -4.66
CA THR A 145 12.02 3.61 -4.48
C THR A 145 13.13 2.72 -5.03
N LEU A 146 13.84 3.16 -6.08
CA LEU A 146 14.89 2.37 -6.73
C LEU A 146 16.24 2.51 -6.01
N GLU A 147 16.57 3.69 -5.46
CA GLU A 147 17.85 3.97 -4.79
C GLU A 147 17.95 3.51 -3.31
N GLY A 148 16.97 2.77 -2.78
CA GLY A 148 17.05 2.29 -1.39
C GLY A 148 16.78 3.36 -0.32
N LYS A 149 16.18 4.50 -0.69
CA LYS A 149 15.63 5.49 0.25
C LYS A 149 14.26 5.14 0.81
N TYR A 150 13.72 3.96 0.47
CA TYR A 150 12.49 3.36 1.01
C TYR A 150 12.45 3.25 2.56
N ILE A 151 13.58 3.50 3.21
CA ILE A 151 13.88 3.24 4.61
C ILE A 151 13.70 4.49 5.49
N LYS A 152 13.75 5.73 4.97
CA LYS A 152 13.70 6.90 5.85
C LYS A 152 12.31 7.21 6.43
N ASN A 153 11.24 6.87 5.71
CA ASN A 153 9.93 7.44 6.00
C ASN A 153 8.84 6.37 6.15
N ILE A 154 8.98 5.55 7.19
CA ILE A 154 7.87 4.78 7.72
C ILE A 154 6.94 5.77 8.43
N HIS A 155 6.01 6.39 7.69
CA HIS A 155 4.92 7.17 8.27
C HIS A 155 3.67 6.31 8.39
N ILE A 156 3.34 5.98 9.64
CA ILE A 156 2.12 5.29 10.02
C ILE A 156 1.16 6.35 10.56
N VAL A 157 -0.11 6.15 10.23
CA VAL A 157 -1.24 7.08 10.31
C VAL A 157 -1.33 7.84 11.63
N GLN A 158 -1.45 9.17 11.52
CA GLN A 158 -1.78 10.07 12.63
C GLN A 158 -3.12 9.69 13.27
N ARG A 159 -3.07 9.23 14.52
CA ARG A 159 -4.19 9.22 15.47
C ARG A 159 -3.62 9.68 16.80
N GLY A 160 -4.24 10.70 17.39
CA GLY A 160 -3.82 11.34 18.63
C GLY A 160 -3.36 10.34 19.70
N GLY A 161 -2.07 10.45 20.03
CA GLY A 161 -1.27 9.55 20.88
C GLY A 161 0.17 9.37 20.35
N GLU A 162 0.68 10.30 19.56
CA GLU A 162 1.54 10.03 18.39
C GLU A 162 3.05 9.83 18.63
N ASP A 163 3.64 10.37 19.69
CA ASP A 163 5.11 10.36 19.81
C ASP A 163 5.66 8.95 20.12
N ASP A 164 5.00 8.20 21.00
CA ASP A 164 5.50 6.90 21.47
C ASP A 164 5.44 5.82 20.37
N TYR A 165 4.41 5.86 19.52
CA TYR A 165 4.24 4.87 18.44
C TYR A 165 5.22 5.11 17.28
N VAL A 166 5.38 6.37 16.86
CA VAL A 166 6.32 6.73 15.79
C VAL A 166 7.74 6.42 16.22
N GLU A 167 8.07 6.70 17.49
CA GLU A 167 9.36 6.37 18.04
C GLU A 167 9.57 4.86 18.13
N ALA A 168 8.58 4.10 18.62
CA ALA A 168 8.65 2.63 18.65
C ALA A 168 8.82 2.02 17.25
N ALA A 169 8.12 2.53 16.23
CA ALA A 169 8.27 2.05 14.85
C ALA A 169 9.65 2.40 14.26
N ARG A 170 10.15 3.61 14.50
CA ARG A 170 11.49 4.04 14.07
C ARG A 170 12.58 3.22 14.77
N GLU A 171 12.40 2.96 16.04
CA GLU A 171 13.32 2.17 16.84
C GLU A 171 13.32 0.71 16.39
N PHE A 172 12.15 0.12 16.16
CA PHE A 172 12.00 -1.23 15.63
C PHE A 172 12.69 -1.37 14.28
N HIS A 173 12.44 -0.43 13.38
CA HIS A 173 13.06 -0.38 12.08
C HIS A 173 14.59 -0.32 12.18
N THR A 174 15.11 0.58 13.01
CA THR A 174 16.54 0.75 13.25
C THR A 174 17.15 -0.54 13.78
N ALA A 175 16.49 -1.20 14.74
CA ALA A 175 16.92 -2.47 15.30
C ALA A 175 16.98 -3.58 14.23
N ILE A 176 15.99 -3.66 13.32
CA ILE A 176 16.02 -4.60 12.19
C ILE A 176 17.20 -4.33 11.27
N LEU A 177 17.44 -3.07 10.88
CA LEU A 177 18.56 -2.72 10.00
C LEU A 177 19.93 -3.02 10.62
N GLN A 178 20.05 -2.81 11.94
CA GLN A 178 21.24 -3.09 12.72
C GLN A 178 21.36 -4.56 13.12
N ASN A 179 20.34 -5.38 12.84
CA ASN A 179 20.24 -6.77 13.28
C ASN A 179 20.34 -6.91 14.81
N ASP A 180 19.85 -5.92 15.57
CA ASP A 180 19.78 -5.92 17.02
C ASP A 180 18.58 -6.76 17.48
N LEU A 181 18.75 -8.08 17.44
CA LEU A 181 17.69 -9.04 17.78
C LEU A 181 17.21 -8.91 19.22
N LYS A 182 18.08 -8.45 20.13
CA LYS A 182 17.70 -8.22 21.52
C LYS A 182 16.68 -7.09 21.57
N ARG A 183 16.97 -5.95 20.93
CA ARG A 183 16.05 -4.82 20.88
C ARG A 183 14.77 -5.15 20.11
N VAL A 184 14.88 -5.87 18.99
CA VAL A 184 13.70 -6.40 18.27
C VAL A 184 12.84 -7.23 19.23
N SER A 185 13.43 -8.14 20.01
CA SER A 185 12.66 -8.97 20.94
C SER A 185 12.01 -8.18 22.07
N GLU A 186 12.71 -7.18 22.62
CA GLU A 186 12.18 -6.32 23.67
C GLU A 186 10.96 -5.55 23.16
N LEU A 187 11.06 -4.95 21.97
CA LEU A 187 9.99 -4.19 21.35
C LEU A 187 8.77 -5.07 20.98
N ILE A 188 8.98 -6.32 20.57
CA ILE A 188 7.85 -7.26 20.35
C ILE A 188 7.15 -7.60 21.68
N ASN A 189 7.90 -7.75 22.76
CA ASN A 189 7.36 -8.21 24.05
C ASN A 189 6.70 -7.11 24.88
N THR A 190 7.06 -5.83 24.69
CA THR A 190 6.51 -4.70 25.44
C THR A 190 5.22 -4.10 24.85
N CYS A 191 4.88 -4.38 23.60
CA CYS A 191 3.64 -3.89 22.97
C CYS A 191 2.41 -4.74 23.38
N GLU A 192 1.69 -4.33 24.44
CA GLU A 192 0.49 -5.01 24.94
C GLU A 192 -0.69 -5.03 23.93
N GLU A 193 -0.74 -4.13 22.94
CA GLU A 193 -1.85 -4.00 21.96
C GLU A 193 -1.71 -4.87 20.69
N LYS A 194 -1.51 -6.19 20.90
CA LYS A 194 -1.17 -7.22 19.89
C LYS A 194 -1.96 -7.29 18.56
N ILE A 195 -3.04 -6.52 18.36
CA ILE A 195 -3.92 -6.64 17.18
C ILE A 195 -3.52 -5.68 16.03
N THR A 196 -2.89 -4.55 16.32
CA THR A 196 -2.41 -3.61 15.27
C THR A 196 -1.04 -4.03 14.69
N MET A 197 -0.33 -4.90 15.41
CA MET A 197 1.04 -5.29 15.09
C MET A 197 1.14 -6.35 13.98
N ILE A 198 0.10 -7.14 13.68
CA ILE A 198 0.19 -8.20 12.64
C ILE A 198 0.39 -7.60 11.23
N ILE A 199 -0.27 -6.46 10.95
CA ILE A 199 -0.15 -5.73 9.69
C ILE A 199 1.24 -5.07 9.58
N GLU A 200 1.79 -4.57 10.69
CA GLU A 200 3.14 -4.01 10.73
C GLU A 200 4.22 -5.09 10.73
N LEU A 201 4.03 -6.23 11.41
CA LEU A 201 4.99 -7.34 11.45
C LEU A 201 5.21 -7.98 10.08
N SER A 202 4.16 -8.11 9.26
CA SER A 202 4.29 -8.58 7.88
C SER A 202 5.14 -7.59 7.05
N LYS A 203 5.02 -6.30 7.31
CA LYS A 203 5.82 -5.23 6.68
C LYS A 203 7.25 -5.22 7.21
N TRP A 204 7.47 -5.47 8.50
CA TRP A 204 8.81 -5.64 9.07
C TRP A 204 9.52 -6.86 8.51
N LEU A 205 8.80 -7.95 8.30
CA LEU A 205 9.33 -9.15 7.64
C LEU A 205 9.71 -8.85 6.20
N TYR A 206 8.90 -8.07 5.48
CA TYR A 206 9.26 -7.57 4.15
C TYR A 206 10.56 -6.74 4.18
N ILE A 207 10.68 -5.78 5.11
CA ILE A 207 11.87 -4.92 5.22
C ILE A 207 13.11 -5.76 5.56
N ALA A 208 13.03 -6.63 6.57
CA ALA A 208 14.12 -7.51 6.94
C ALA A 208 14.56 -8.38 5.75
N ALA A 209 13.60 -8.87 4.96
CA ALA A 209 13.88 -9.68 3.79
C ALA A 209 14.47 -8.88 2.62
N SER A 210 14.00 -7.66 2.36
CA SER A 210 14.53 -6.78 1.32
C SER A 210 15.93 -6.24 1.65
N GLU A 211 16.28 -6.18 2.94
CA GLU A 211 17.59 -5.72 3.42
C GLU A 211 18.57 -6.87 3.70
N GLY A 212 18.18 -8.12 3.41
CA GLY A 212 19.05 -9.29 3.59
C GLY A 212 19.35 -9.62 5.06
N LYS A 213 18.51 -9.17 6.00
CA LYS A 213 18.72 -9.34 7.45
C LYS A 213 18.26 -10.73 7.90
N LEU A 214 19.02 -11.75 7.51
CA LEU A 214 18.67 -13.16 7.69
C LEU A 214 18.21 -13.52 9.12
N GLU A 215 18.93 -13.07 10.15
CA GLU A 215 18.59 -13.40 11.53
C GLU A 215 17.32 -12.68 12.02
N ALA A 216 17.11 -11.43 11.59
CA ALA A 216 15.86 -10.72 11.84
C ALA A 216 14.67 -11.41 11.13
N VAL A 217 14.86 -11.91 9.91
CA VAL A 217 13.85 -12.71 9.19
C VAL A 217 13.51 -13.99 9.97
N LYS A 218 14.51 -14.74 10.44
CA LYS A 218 14.29 -15.94 11.28
C LYS A 218 13.46 -15.62 12.52
N TYR A 219 13.83 -14.54 13.22
CA TYR A 219 13.16 -14.14 14.45
C TYR A 219 11.71 -13.69 14.21
N LEU A 220 11.46 -12.93 13.15
CA LEU A 220 10.10 -12.51 12.80
C LEU A 220 9.22 -13.69 12.37
N ILE A 221 9.77 -14.66 11.63
CA ILE A 221 9.03 -15.90 11.29
C ILE A 221 8.70 -16.70 12.55
N SER A 222 9.65 -16.87 13.48
CA SER A 222 9.41 -17.59 14.73
C SER A 222 8.41 -16.89 15.66
N SER A 223 8.18 -15.59 15.45
CA SER A 223 7.17 -14.79 16.16
C SER A 223 5.74 -14.98 15.61
N GLY A 224 5.54 -15.88 14.62
CA GLY A 224 4.23 -16.27 14.11
C GLY A 224 3.64 -15.30 13.07
N VAL A 225 4.49 -14.53 12.39
CA VAL A 225 4.07 -13.57 11.37
C VAL A 225 3.52 -14.29 10.15
N LYS A 226 2.39 -13.78 9.62
CA LYS A 226 1.81 -14.31 8.40
C LYS A 226 2.68 -13.93 7.20
N MET A 227 3.28 -14.93 6.56
CA MET A 227 4.11 -14.75 5.36
C MET A 227 3.30 -14.51 4.09
N ASP A 228 2.13 -15.17 3.97
CA ASP A 228 1.29 -15.09 2.78
C ASP A 228 0.36 -13.87 2.84
N VAL A 229 0.71 -12.84 2.05
CA VAL A 229 0.00 -11.57 2.00
C VAL A 229 -0.55 -11.28 0.62
N SER A 230 -1.69 -10.58 0.55
CA SER A 230 -2.36 -10.23 -0.71
C SER A 230 -1.72 -9.07 -1.48
N ILE A 231 -0.66 -8.46 -0.93
CA ILE A 231 -0.03 -7.25 -1.47
C ILE A 231 1.45 -7.57 -1.77
N PRO A 232 1.93 -7.37 -3.01
CA PRO A 232 3.32 -7.70 -3.37
C PRO A 232 4.34 -6.91 -2.54
N ALA A 233 4.07 -5.64 -2.25
CA ALA A 233 4.94 -4.77 -1.43
C ALA A 233 5.04 -5.18 0.06
N ASN A 234 4.30 -6.20 0.48
CA ASN A 234 4.41 -6.81 1.81
C ASN A 234 4.90 -8.26 1.74
N ASN A 235 5.10 -8.83 0.55
CA ASN A 235 5.51 -10.23 0.43
C ASN A 235 7.03 -10.31 0.60
N PRO A 236 7.52 -10.92 1.69
CA PRO A 236 8.95 -10.93 1.99
C PRO A 236 9.78 -11.69 0.94
N LEU A 237 9.19 -12.68 0.25
CA LEU A 237 9.86 -13.39 -0.84
C LEU A 237 10.09 -12.44 -2.03
N PHE A 238 9.11 -11.60 -2.38
CA PHE A 238 9.28 -10.59 -3.42
C PHE A 238 10.35 -9.55 -3.03
N GLY A 239 10.38 -9.11 -1.77
CA GLY A 239 11.41 -8.21 -1.26
C GLY A 239 12.83 -8.77 -1.41
N ALA A 240 13.03 -10.01 -0.96
CA ALA A 240 14.31 -10.71 -1.07
C ALA A 240 14.75 -10.92 -2.53
N ILE A 241 13.83 -11.33 -3.42
CA ILE A 241 14.11 -11.51 -4.86
C ILE A 241 14.45 -10.17 -5.51
N CYS A 242 13.71 -9.10 -5.24
CA CYS A 242 14.00 -7.78 -5.80
C CYS A 242 15.44 -7.32 -5.52
N ARG A 243 15.99 -7.67 -4.36
CA ARG A 243 17.33 -7.26 -3.91
C ARG A 243 18.40 -8.36 -4.06
N GLY A 244 18.00 -9.58 -4.46
CA GLY A 244 18.91 -10.69 -4.76
C GLY A 244 19.45 -11.40 -3.52
N HIS A 245 18.73 -11.39 -2.39
CA HIS A 245 19.15 -12.02 -1.14
C HIS A 245 18.81 -13.52 -1.14
N VAL A 246 19.70 -14.33 -1.73
CA VAL A 246 19.51 -15.78 -1.94
C VAL A 246 19.30 -16.55 -0.64
N ASP A 247 20.08 -16.24 0.39
CA ASP A 247 20.01 -16.86 1.72
C ASP A 247 18.66 -16.63 2.40
N VAL A 248 18.13 -15.41 2.28
CA VAL A 248 16.78 -15.06 2.76
C VAL A 248 15.70 -15.77 1.93
N VAL A 249 15.84 -15.84 0.61
CA VAL A 249 14.91 -16.57 -0.26
C VAL A 249 14.82 -18.03 0.16
N LYS A 250 15.98 -18.68 0.35
CA LYS A 250 16.06 -20.06 0.79
C LYS A 250 15.34 -20.27 2.13
N LEU A 251 15.63 -19.42 3.12
CA LEU A 251 14.98 -19.47 4.42
C LEU A 251 13.45 -19.33 4.34
N LEU A 252 12.95 -18.38 3.54
CA LEU A 252 11.51 -18.16 3.39
C LEU A 252 10.82 -19.36 2.73
N ILE A 253 11.45 -19.97 1.72
CA ILE A 253 10.97 -21.20 1.07
C ILE A 253 10.92 -22.37 2.06
N GLU A 254 11.99 -22.57 2.83
CA GLU A 254 12.08 -23.60 3.88
C GLU A 254 11.04 -23.39 4.99
N SER A 255 10.73 -22.13 5.29
CA SER A 255 9.69 -21.73 6.26
C SER A 255 8.26 -21.93 5.72
N GLY A 256 8.11 -22.31 4.46
CA GLY A 256 6.83 -22.72 3.90
C GLY A 256 5.99 -21.60 3.26
N ILE A 257 6.59 -20.44 2.94
CA ILE A 257 5.90 -19.38 2.20
C ILE A 257 5.32 -19.91 0.88
N ASP A 258 4.15 -19.43 0.46
CA ASP A 258 3.59 -19.80 -0.84
C ASP A 258 4.30 -19.07 -1.99
N THR A 259 5.12 -19.82 -2.72
CA THR A 259 5.87 -19.32 -3.88
C THR A 259 5.00 -19.10 -5.13
N ASN A 260 3.74 -19.55 -5.13
CA ASN A 260 2.84 -19.45 -6.29
C ASN A 260 1.90 -18.25 -6.24
N VAL A 261 2.00 -17.39 -5.22
CA VAL A 261 1.16 -16.19 -5.13
C VAL A 261 1.43 -15.30 -6.34
N LYS A 262 0.37 -14.94 -7.06
CA LYS A 262 0.43 -14.13 -8.27
C LYS A 262 -0.09 -12.74 -8.01
N TYR A 263 0.72 -11.75 -8.33
CA TYR A 263 0.34 -10.35 -8.23
C TYR A 263 0.07 -9.75 -9.60
N SER A 264 -0.91 -8.85 -9.64
CA SER A 264 -1.19 -8.03 -10.81
C SER A 264 -1.28 -6.57 -10.38
N ASN A 265 -0.44 -5.74 -10.96
CA ASN A 265 -0.48 -4.28 -10.82
C ASN A 265 -0.12 -3.66 -12.18
N GLU A 266 0.12 -2.35 -12.24
CA GLU A 266 0.47 -1.67 -13.48
C GLU A 266 1.74 -2.21 -14.16
N PHE A 267 2.69 -2.75 -13.37
CA PHE A 267 4.00 -3.21 -13.83
C PHE A 267 4.11 -4.74 -13.90
N MET A 268 3.18 -5.46 -13.29
CA MET A 268 3.21 -6.92 -13.14
C MET A 268 1.89 -7.50 -13.62
N ARG A 269 1.93 -8.50 -14.51
CA ARG A 269 0.73 -9.22 -14.97
C ARG A 269 0.77 -10.66 -14.51
N LYS A 270 0.02 -10.98 -13.45
CA LYS A 270 -0.02 -12.32 -12.82
C LYS A 270 1.39 -12.88 -12.53
N MET A 271 2.28 -12.02 -12.05
CA MET A 271 3.67 -12.37 -11.75
C MET A 271 3.76 -13.09 -10.41
N ASP A 272 4.35 -14.28 -10.40
CA ASP A 272 4.74 -15.01 -9.19
C ASP A 272 6.25 -14.86 -8.93
N ALA A 273 6.74 -15.48 -7.85
CA ALA A 273 8.14 -15.39 -7.44
C ALA A 273 9.11 -15.90 -8.51
N LEU A 274 8.74 -16.97 -9.22
CA LEU A 274 9.56 -17.55 -10.29
C LEU A 274 9.68 -16.59 -11.46
N ALA A 275 8.55 -16.07 -11.95
CA ALA A 275 8.55 -15.09 -13.04
C ALA A 275 9.34 -13.81 -12.70
N LEU A 276 9.30 -13.36 -11.43
CA LEU A 276 10.09 -12.23 -10.98
C LEU A 276 11.60 -12.55 -11.00
N ALA A 277 12.01 -13.71 -10.50
CA ALA A 277 13.42 -14.12 -10.48
C ALA A 277 13.99 -14.31 -11.89
N GLU A 278 13.21 -14.90 -12.80
CA GLU A 278 13.55 -15.04 -14.23
C GLU A 278 13.72 -13.68 -14.90
N GLN A 279 12.78 -12.75 -14.70
CA GLN A 279 12.86 -11.39 -15.25
C GLN A 279 14.13 -10.66 -14.80
N ARG A 280 14.61 -10.94 -13.58
CA ARG A 280 15.82 -10.34 -13.01
C ARG A 280 17.11 -11.10 -13.32
N GLY A 281 17.03 -12.24 -14.03
CA GLY A 281 18.19 -13.06 -14.38
C GLY A 281 18.86 -13.71 -13.16
N GLN A 282 18.14 -13.94 -12.07
CA GLN A 282 18.70 -14.46 -10.82
C GLN A 282 18.74 -15.99 -10.82
N VAL A 283 19.73 -16.54 -11.53
CA VAL A 283 19.85 -17.99 -11.80
C VAL A 283 19.73 -18.86 -10.55
N GLU A 284 20.43 -18.52 -9.46
CA GLU A 284 20.42 -19.32 -8.24
C GLU A 284 19.03 -19.33 -7.55
N ILE A 285 18.33 -18.20 -7.56
CA ILE A 285 16.98 -18.09 -7.01
C ILE A 285 15.96 -18.84 -7.89
N VAL A 286 16.13 -18.79 -9.21
CA VAL A 286 15.31 -19.57 -10.15
C VAL A 286 15.43 -21.05 -9.81
N SER A 287 16.64 -21.58 -9.64
CA SER A 287 16.87 -22.97 -9.26
C SER A 287 16.15 -23.34 -7.95
N LEU A 288 16.29 -22.52 -6.90
CA LEU A 288 15.61 -22.77 -5.61
C LEU A 288 14.07 -22.83 -5.74
N LEU A 289 13.49 -21.93 -6.54
CA LEU A 289 12.05 -21.87 -6.74
C LEU A 289 11.53 -23.04 -7.60
N GLU A 290 12.30 -23.48 -8.59
CA GLU A 290 11.99 -24.66 -9.39
C GLU A 290 12.05 -25.94 -8.56
N GLU A 291 13.12 -26.15 -7.80
CA GLU A 291 13.28 -27.29 -6.90
C GLU A 291 12.06 -27.44 -5.97
N ARG A 292 11.66 -26.34 -5.32
CA ARG A 292 10.48 -26.31 -4.45
C ARG A 292 9.18 -26.68 -5.20
N ARG A 293 9.05 -26.26 -6.45
CA ARG A 293 7.88 -26.54 -7.30
C ARG A 293 7.83 -28.02 -7.69
N PHE A 294 8.97 -28.64 -7.96
CA PHE A 294 9.07 -30.08 -8.22
C PHE A 294 8.73 -30.91 -6.97
N GLU A 295 9.24 -30.54 -5.79
CA GLU A 295 8.91 -31.23 -4.54
C GLU A 295 7.42 -31.22 -4.21
N LYS A 296 6.73 -30.07 -4.40
CA LYS A 296 5.27 -29.99 -4.22
C LYS A 296 4.52 -30.91 -5.19
N LYS A 297 4.97 -31.04 -6.44
CA LYS A 297 4.36 -31.96 -7.42
C LYS A 297 4.53 -33.42 -6.98
N ILE A 298 5.72 -33.84 -6.54
CA ILE A 298 5.96 -35.22 -6.10
C ILE A 298 5.08 -35.59 -4.91
N LYS A 299 4.93 -34.69 -3.92
CA LYS A 299 4.01 -34.92 -2.79
C LYS A 299 2.56 -35.05 -3.23
N PHE A 300 2.12 -34.21 -4.17
CA PHE A 300 0.75 -34.26 -4.71
C PHE A 300 0.45 -35.58 -5.42
N PHE A 301 1.42 -36.16 -6.16
CA PHE A 301 1.23 -37.46 -6.83
C PHE A 301 1.51 -38.68 -5.93
N GLY A 302 2.28 -38.52 -4.85
CA GLY A 302 2.64 -39.60 -3.92
C GLY A 302 1.57 -39.92 -2.88
N GLU A 303 0.63 -39.01 -2.59
CA GLU A 303 -0.49 -39.25 -1.66
C GLU A 303 -1.68 -39.99 -2.33
N ASP A 304 -1.73 -40.04 -3.66
CA ASP A 304 -2.79 -40.74 -4.44
C ASP A 304 -2.45 -42.20 -4.79
N PHE A 305 -1.32 -42.74 -4.32
CA PHE A 305 -0.96 -44.15 -4.50
C PHE A 305 -0.81 -44.86 -3.13
N VAL A 306 -1.94 -45.18 -2.51
CA VAL A 306 -2.01 -46.38 -1.66
C VAL A 306 -2.15 -47.55 -2.63
N VAL A 307 -1.03 -48.17 -2.99
CA VAL A 307 -1.05 -49.51 -3.58
C VAL A 307 -1.28 -50.47 -2.41
N ASP A 308 -2.53 -50.85 -2.19
CA ASP A 308 -2.84 -52.02 -1.37
C ASP A 308 -2.21 -53.25 -2.07
N PHE A 309 -1.27 -53.89 -1.39
CA PHE A 309 -0.69 -55.18 -1.79
C PHE A 309 -1.56 -56.35 -1.33
#